data_AF-A0A7V4N337-F1
#
_entry.id   AF-A0A7V4N337-F1
#
_cell.length_a   1.000
_cell.length_b   1.000
_cell.length_c   1.000
_cell.angle_alpha   90.00
_cell.angle_beta   90.00
_cell.angle_gamma   90.00
#
_symmetry.space_group_name_H-M   'P 1'
#
loop_
_entity.id
_entity.type
_entity.pdbx_description
1 polymer ?
#
loop_
_entity_poly.entity_id
_entity_poly.type
_entity_poly.pdbx_seq_one_letter_code
_entity_poly.pdbx_strand_id
1 'polypeptide(L)' 'MARFYCDACKEEFEHSSPSKKEYTDSFFGCCWQYVAPCPQCGKECTEKKEPQKKKRTSSSGGGCSSGCCGSCSCCG' A
#
# COMPACT_ATOMS: atom_id res chain seq x y z
N MET A 1 -10.28 -0.25 -11.37
CA MET A 1 -10.44 1.12 -10.82
C MET A 1 -10.20 1.04 -9.33
N ALA A 2 -9.29 1.86 -8.81
CA ALA A 2 -8.99 1.90 -7.37
C ALA A 2 -9.71 3.10 -6.73
N ARG A 3 -10.15 2.92 -5.48
CA ARG A 3 -10.86 3.94 -4.70
C ARG A 3 -9.88 4.68 -3.80
N PHE A 4 -9.94 5.99 -3.87
CA PHE A 4 -9.10 6.92 -3.12
C PHE A 4 -9.98 7.78 -2.24
N TYR A 5 -9.46 8.15 -1.08
CA TYR A 5 -10.11 9.11 -0.18
C TYR A 5 -9.22 10.34 -0.05
N CYS A 6 -9.78 11.51 -0.30
CA CYS A 6 -9.08 12.77 -0.09
C CYS A 6 -9.50 13.35 1.26
N ASP A 7 -8.58 13.38 2.24
CA ASP A 7 -8.86 13.97 3.56
C ASP A 7 -9.16 15.48 3.49
N ALA A 8 -8.57 16.18 2.52
CA ALA A 8 -8.78 17.61 2.32
C ALA A 8 -10.18 17.94 1.76
N CYS A 9 -10.70 17.13 0.85
CA CYS A 9 -12.05 17.29 0.29
C CYS A 9 -13.10 16.51 1.10
N LYS A 10 -12.66 15.57 1.95
CA LYS A 10 -13.47 14.57 2.64
C LYS A 10 -14.34 13.73 1.70
N GLU A 11 -13.90 13.55 0.47
CA GLU A 11 -14.63 12.86 -0.60
C GLU A 11 -13.87 11.63 -1.08
N GLU A 12 -14.66 10.62 -1.49
CA GLU A 12 -14.18 9.40 -2.13
C GLU A 12 -14.25 9.57 -3.65
N PHE A 13 -13.20 9.13 -4.34
CA PHE A 13 -13.15 9.18 -5.80
C PHE A 13 -12.49 7.93 -6.38
N GLU A 14 -12.89 7.60 -7.60
CA GLU A 14 -12.33 6.47 -8.34
C GLU A 14 -11.32 7.00 -9.36
N HIS A 15 -10.14 6.39 -9.40
CA HIS A 15 -9.11 6.74 -10.38
C HIS A 15 -8.79 5.52 -11.25
N SER A 16 -8.89 5.72 -12.57
CA SER A 16 -8.67 4.65 -13.56
C SER A 16 -7.20 4.26 -13.68
N SER A 17 -6.30 5.23 -13.54
CA SER A 17 -4.85 5.05 -13.70
C SER A 17 -4.07 5.65 -12.53
N PRO A 18 -4.10 5.02 -11.33
CA PRO A 18 -3.29 5.49 -10.21
C PRO A 18 -1.79 5.24 -10.45
N SER A 19 -0.95 6.10 -9.91
CA SER A 19 0.51 5.96 -9.96
C SER A 19 0.98 5.05 -8.83
N LYS A 20 1.97 4.19 -9.10
CA LYS A 20 2.66 3.43 -8.05
C LYS A 20 3.76 4.32 -7.46
N LYS A 21 3.73 4.52 -6.15
CA LYS A 21 4.75 5.22 -5.41
C LYS A 21 5.47 4.23 -4.50
N GLU A 22 6.74 4.04 -4.78
CA GLU A 22 7.63 3.25 -3.92
C GLU A 22 8.01 4.07 -2.70
N TYR A 23 8.01 3.42 -1.54
CA TYR A 23 8.46 3.99 -0.28
C TYR A 23 9.25 2.94 0.49
N THR A 24 10.33 3.37 1.13
CA THR A 24 11.12 2.47 1.97
C THR A 24 10.64 2.60 3.40
N ASP A 25 10.07 1.53 3.93
CA ASP A 25 9.73 1.44 5.35
C ASP A 25 10.90 0.81 6.11
N SER A 26 11.31 1.42 7.23
CA SER A 26 12.46 0.94 8.00
C SER A 26 12.25 -0.44 8.64
N PHE A 27 10.99 -0.89 8.78
CA PHE A 27 10.64 -2.18 9.38
C PHE A 27 10.37 -3.26 8.33
N PHE A 28 9.74 -2.90 7.19
CA PHE A 28 9.31 -3.86 6.15
C PHE A 28 10.12 -3.81 4.85
N GLY A 29 11.05 -2.86 4.68
CA GLY A 29 11.86 -2.70 3.47
C GLY A 29 11.18 -1.90 2.36
N CYS A 30 11.60 -2.09 1.12
CA CYS A 30 11.00 -1.41 -0.04
C CYS A 30 9.58 -1.89 -0.25
N CYS A 31 8.63 -0.98 -0.06
CA CYS A 31 7.22 -1.20 -0.22
C CYS A 31 6.67 -0.24 -1.28
N TRP A 32 5.43 -0.47 -1.72
CA TRP A 32 4.79 0.38 -2.72
C TRP A 32 3.32 0.61 -2.37
N GLN A 33 2.83 1.78 -2.75
CA GLN A 33 1.44 2.18 -2.56
C GLN A 33 0.91 2.83 -3.84
N TYR A 34 -0.38 2.64 -4.11
CA TYR A 34 -1.05 3.39 -5.17
C TYR A 34 -1.41 4.78 -4.66
N VAL A 35 -1.07 5.78 -5.46
CA VAL A 35 -1.40 7.18 -5.22
C VAL A 35 -2.11 7.77 -6.43
N ALA A 36 -3.06 8.66 -6.20
CA ALA A 36 -3.75 9.38 -7.24
C ALA A 36 -3.98 10.84 -6.82
N PRO A 37 -3.83 11.81 -7.73
CA PRO A 37 -4.18 13.19 -7.45
C PRO A 37 -5.70 13.33 -7.31
N CYS A 38 -6.14 14.03 -6.27
CA CYS A 38 -7.56 14.35 -6.10
C CYS A 38 -8.02 15.28 -7.24
N PRO A 39 -9.10 14.98 -7.96
CA PRO A 39 -9.58 15.82 -9.07
C PRO A 39 -10.11 17.19 -8.63
N GLN A 40 -10.41 17.36 -7.34
CA GLN A 40 -10.92 18.62 -6.78
C GLN A 40 -9.80 19.56 -6.31
N CYS A 41 -8.81 19.04 -5.57
CA CYS A 41 -7.77 19.86 -4.96
C CYS A 41 -6.34 19.57 -5.45
N GLY A 42 -6.14 18.56 -6.30
CA GLY A 42 -4.84 18.17 -6.84
C GLY A 42 -3.89 17.48 -5.85
N LYS A 43 -4.29 17.32 -4.58
CA LYS A 43 -3.44 16.66 -3.57
C LYS A 43 -3.29 15.17 -3.83
N GLU A 44 -2.10 14.66 -3.57
CA GLU A 44 -1.77 13.24 -3.71
C GLU A 44 -2.46 12.44 -2.60
N CYS A 45 -3.38 11.57 -2.99
CA CYS A 45 -4.17 10.73 -2.09
C CYS A 45 -3.77 9.27 -2.26
N THR A 46 -3.64 8.54 -1.17
CA THR A 46 -3.29 7.11 -1.17
C THR A 46 -4.54 6.26 -1.31
N GLU A 47 -4.40 5.08 -1.94
CA GLU A 47 -5.50 4.12 -2.06
C GLU A 47 -6.03 3.76 -0.67
N LYS A 48 -7.35 3.83 -0.49
CA LYS A 48 -8.00 3.43 0.76
C LYS A 48 -7.98 1.90 0.82
N LYS A 49 -6.86 1.33 1.26
CA LYS A 49 -6.83 -0.07 1.66
C LYS A 49 -7.62 -0.18 2.95
N GLU A 50 -8.78 -0.83 2.89
CA GLU A 50 -9.47 -1.24 4.10
C GLU A 50 -8.43 -1.90 5.02
N PRO A 51 -8.34 -1.51 6.30
CA PRO A 51 -7.47 -2.21 7.21
C PRO A 51 -7.99 -3.64 7.24
N GLN A 52 -7.26 -4.56 6.60
CA GLN A 52 -7.50 -5.98 6.78
C GLN A 52 -7.45 -6.17 8.29
N LYS A 53 -8.61 -6.49 8.90
CA LYS A 53 -8.71 -6.77 10.32
C LYS A 53 -7.62 -7.79 10.61
N LYS A 54 -6.50 -7.35 11.19
CA LYS A 54 -5.46 -8.23 11.68
C LYS A 54 -6.17 -9.12 12.66
N LYS A 55 -6.49 -10.35 12.24
CA LYS A 55 -6.83 -11.42 13.16
C LYS A 55 -5.56 -11.59 13.98
N ARG A 56 -5.53 -10.95 15.15
CA ARG A 56 -4.48 -11.15 16.16
C ARG A 56 -4.58 -12.62 16.54
N THR A 57 -3.79 -13.46 15.89
CA THR A 57 -3.41 -14.75 16.46
C THR A 57 -1.92 -14.69 16.67
N SER A 58 -1.53 -14.31 17.88
CA SER A 58 -0.25 -14.67 18.44
C SER A 58 -0.14 -16.19 18.43
N SER A 59 0.78 -16.77 17.66
CA SER A 59 1.63 -17.88 18.10
C SER A 59 2.60 -18.31 17.00
N SER A 60 3.88 -18.38 17.39
CA SER A 60 4.92 -19.32 17.00
C SER A 60 4.68 -20.25 15.80
N GLY A 61 5.58 -20.22 14.82
CA GLY A 61 5.67 -21.30 13.84
C GLY A 61 6.46 -20.89 12.59
N GLY A 62 7.61 -21.52 12.39
CA GLY A 62 8.43 -21.35 11.21
C GLY A 62 7.72 -21.73 9.91
N GLY A 63 8.28 -21.29 8.80
CA GLY A 63 7.77 -21.63 7.47
C GLY A 63 7.98 -20.50 6.49
N CYS A 64 9.20 -20.38 5.99
CA CYS A 64 9.48 -19.79 4.70
C CYS A 64 8.66 -20.53 3.64
N SER A 65 7.54 -19.96 3.20
CA SER A 65 6.77 -20.48 2.06
C SER A 65 5.90 -19.38 1.46
N SER A 66 6.32 -18.96 0.27
CA SER A 66 5.45 -18.54 -0.83
C SER A 66 4.71 -17.21 -0.67
N GLY A 67 5.37 -16.13 -1.12
CA GLY A 67 4.64 -14.90 -1.51
C GLY A 67 5.41 -13.59 -1.42
N CYS A 68 6.66 -13.58 -0.93
CA CYS A 68 7.50 -12.39 -0.98
C CYS A 68 8.18 -12.31 -2.35
N CYS A 69 8.11 -11.12 -2.94
CA CYS A 69 8.61 -10.76 -4.25
C CYS A 69 9.92 -11.46 -4.63
N GLY A 70 9.92 -12.08 -5.81
CA GLY A 70 11.10 -12.70 -6.39
C GLY A 70 12.31 -11.77 -6.37
N SER A 71 13.43 -12.34 -5.97
CA SER A 71 14.77 -11.90 -6.35
C SER A 71 15.22 -10.54 -5.80
N CYS A 72 15.36 -10.41 -4.48
CA CYS A 72 16.39 -9.54 -3.92
C CYS A 72 17.58 -10.39 -3.47
N SER A 73 18.51 -10.57 -4.39
CA SER A 73 19.86 -11.04 -4.13
C SER A 73 20.58 -10.02 -3.24
N CYS A 74 20.64 -10.25 -1.93
CA CYS A 74 21.52 -9.48 -1.05
C CYS A 74 21.94 -10.28 0.19
N CYS A 75 22.96 -11.11 0.02
CA CYS A 75 23.96 -11.45 1.04
C CYS A 75 25.19 -11.95 0.28
N GLY A 76 26.05 -11.01 -0.10
CA GLY A 76 27.48 -11.27 -0.30
C GLY A 76 28.20 -11.13 1.03
#